data_AF-A0A3M2Y7F0-F1
#
_entry.id   AF-A0A3M2Y7F0-F1
#
_cell.length_a   1.000
_cell.length_b   1.000
_cell.length_c   1.000
_cell.angle_alpha   90.00
_cell.angle_beta   90.00
_cell.angle_gamma   90.00
#
_symmetry.space_group_name_H-M   'P 1'
#
loop_
_entity.id
_entity.type
_entity.pdbx_description
1 polymer ?
#
loop_
_entity_poly.entity_id
_entity_poly.type
_entity_poly.pdbx_seq_one_letter_code
_entity_poly.pdbx_strand_id
1 'polypeptide(L)' 'MISLGCPKALVDSERILTQLRMEGYEVVATYEDADVVVVNTCGFI' A
#
# COMPACT_ATOMS: atom_id res chain seq x y z
N MET A 1 -3.16 -1.59 3.92
CA MET A 1 -3.22 -0.91 2.60
C MET A 1 -4.61 -1.09 2.03
N ILE A 2 -5.32 0.00 1.74
CA ILE A 2 -6.58 -0.07 0.98
C ILE A 2 -6.27 0.36 -0.46
N SER A 3 -6.59 -0.51 -1.42
CA SER A 3 -6.50 -0.22 -2.85
C SER A 3 -7.92 -0.07 -3.40
N LEU A 4 -8.24 1.13 -3.91
CA LEU A 4 -9.57 1.49 -4.43
C LEU A 4 -9.50 1.79 -5.94
N GLY A 5 -8.76 0.99 -6.71
CA GLY A 5 -8.60 1.26 -8.13
C GLY A 5 -8.07 0.09 -8.93
N CYS A 6 -8.37 0.14 -10.23
CA CYS A 6 -8.12 -0.79 -11.35
C CYS A 6 -6.82 -1.64 -11.31
N PRO A 7 -6.69 -2.69 -12.15
CA PRO A 7 -5.63 -3.71 -12.04
C PRO A 7 -4.18 -3.20 -11.96
N LYS A 8 -3.89 -2.00 -12.50
CA LYS A 8 -2.57 -1.34 -12.34
C LYS A 8 -2.25 -0.98 -10.88
N ALA A 9 -3.25 -0.59 -10.09
CA ALA A 9 -3.08 -0.24 -8.69
C ALA A 9 -2.61 -1.43 -7.86
N LEU A 10 -3.06 -2.65 -8.18
CA LEU A 10 -2.63 -3.86 -7.48
C LEU A 10 -1.14 -4.14 -7.70
N VAL A 11 -0.67 -4.08 -8.95
CA VAL A 11 0.74 -4.32 -9.28
C VAL A 11 1.64 -3.22 -8.69
N ASP A 12 1.21 -1.96 -8.74
CA ASP A 12 1.94 -0.86 -8.09
C ASP A 12 1.97 -1.03 -6.57
N SER A 13 0.89 -1.53 -5.98
CA SER A 13 0.81 -1.78 -4.54
C SER A 13 1.79 -2.84 -4.06
N GLU A 14 1.95 -3.93 -4.81
CA GLU A 14 2.93 -4.98 -4.48
C GLU A 14 4.38 -4.47 -4.53
N ARG A 15 4.68 -3.59 -5.50
CA ARG A 15 6.00 -2.96 -5.62
C ARG A 15 6.29 -2.00 -4.47
N ILE A 16 5.31 -1.18 -4.09
CA ILE A 16 5.41 -0.24 -2.95
C ILE A 16 5.64 -1.00 -1.64
N LEU A 17 4.88 -2.08 -1.39
CA LEU A 17 5.03 -2.88 -0.17
C LEU A 17 6.39 -3.58 -0.09
N THR A 18 6.91 -4.04 -1.23
CA THR A 18 8.24 -4.67 -1.28
C THR A 18 9.35 -3.66 -0.96
N GLN A 19 9.26 -2.44 -1.50
CA GLN A 19 10.20 -1.36 -1.22
C GLN A 19 10.19 -0.97 0.26
N LEU A 20 9.00 -0.76 0.83
CA LEU A 20 8.85 -0.39 2.25
C LEU A 20 9.42 -1.46 3.19
N ARG A 21 9.23 -2.74 2.87
CA ARG A 21 9.88 -3.82 3.63
C ARG A 21 11.41 -3.78 3.55
N MET A 22 11.98 -3.45 2.39
CA MET A 22 13.44 -3.30 2.25
C MET A 22 13.99 -2.11 3.04
N GLU A 23 13.19 -1.07 3.25
CA GLU A 23 13.53 0.10 4.07
C GLU A 23 13.31 -0.15 5.58
N GLY A 24 12.83 -1.34 5.97
CA GLY A 24 12.66 -1.75 7.36
C GLY A 24 11.26 -1.50 7.94
N TYR A 25 10.28 -1.15 7.11
CA TYR A 25 8.90 -0.97 7.57
C TYR A 25 8.18 -2.33 7.68
N GLU A 26 7.49 -2.54 8.80
CA GLU A 26 6.60 -3.67 8.99
C GLU A 26 5.19 -3.37 8.48
N VAL A 27 4.62 -4.35 7.77
CA VAL A 27 3.25 -4.23 7.24
C VAL A 27 2.30 -4.88 8.23
N VAL A 28 1.51 -4.05 8.91
CA VAL A 28 0.48 -4.51 9.86
C VAL A 28 -0.86 -4.74 9.16
N ALA A 29 -1.63 -5.70 9.68
CA ALA A 29 -2.90 -6.13 9.10
C ALA A 29 -4.10 -5.25 9.49
N THR A 30 -3.93 -4.45 10.54
CA THR A 30 -4.95 -3.69 11.26
C THR A 30 -4.56 -2.22 11.32
N TYR A 31 -5.57 -1.35 11.43
CA TYR A 31 -5.32 0.10 11.51
C TYR A 31 -4.83 0.54 12.88
N GLU A 32 -5.25 -0.16 13.94
CA GLU A 32 -4.86 0.20 15.31
C GLU A 32 -3.34 0.05 15.54
N ASP A 33 -2.70 -0.83 14.78
CA ASP A 33 -1.27 -1.15 14.91
C ASP A 33 -0.39 -0.36 13.91
N ALA A 34 -0.97 0.59 13.17
CA ALA A 34 -0.27 1.29 12.09
C ALA A 34 0.19 2.70 12.49
N ASP A 35 1.51 2.95 12.42
CA ASP A 35 2.08 4.30 12.58
C ASP A 35 1.81 5.21 11.37
N VAL A 36 1.71 4.62 10.17
CA VAL A 36 1.53 5.34 8.89
C VAL A 36 0.55 4.56 8.00
N VAL A 37 -0.36 5.28 7.35
CA VAL A 37 -1.34 4.70 6.41
C VAL A 37 -1.06 5.15 4.99
N VAL A 38 -0.81 4.18 4.10
CA VAL A 38 -0.69 4.42 2.65
C VAL A 38 -2.02 4.12 1.96
N VAL A 39 -2.57 5.13 1.29
CA VAL A 39 -3.79 5.04 0.48
C VAL A 39 -3.42 5.12 -0.99
N ASN A 40 -3.63 4.03 -1.74
CA ASN A 40 -3.39 4.01 -3.18
C ASN A 40 -4.70 4.29 -3.93
N THR A 41 -4.80 5.48 -4.51
CA THR A 41 -5.96 5.91 -5.30
C THR A 41 -5.57 5.98 -6.77
N CYS A 42 -6.40 5.46 -7.68
CA CYS A 42 -6.21 5.70 -9.11
C CYS A 42 -6.92 7.00 -9.51
N GLY A 43 -6.14 8.01 -9.88
CA GLY A 43 -6.66 9.34 -10.26
C GLY A 43 -7.11 9.49 -11.72
N PHE A 44 -7.11 8.43 -12.52
CA PHE A 44 -7.54 8.45 -13.93
C PHE A 44 -8.63 7.40 -14.17
N ILE A 45 -9.84 7.88 -14.46
CA ILE A 45 -10.85 7.16 -15.26
C ILE A 45 -10.61 7.54 -16.72
#